data_AF-A0A1C0A8J0-F1
#
_entry.id   AF-A0A1C0A8J0-F1
#
_cell.length_a   1.000
_cell.length_b   1.000
_cell.length_c   1.000
_cell.angle_alpha   90.00
_cell.angle_beta   90.00
_cell.angle_gamma   90.00
#
_symmetry.space_group_name_H-M   'P 1'
#
loop_
_entity.id
_entity.type
_entity.pdbx_description
1 polymer ?
#
loop_
_entity_poly.entity_id
_entity_poly.type
_entity_poly.pdbx_seq_one_letter_code
_entity_poly.pdbx_strand_id
1 'polypeptide(L)'
;MEIKGIATSIVDRLVDKTVELGQGRIAGLIGFINSEGYIDSASEMVFGEGVSLRKVLSKISTEDNLTLFELINLLPENAVLVKTDPGSTGIIEHPTGVDLLNIPIVKIGVKMGRKSGIGVVYPDGRIFDLISHEEDLELKKLMVETMEEEHALVQEIYNLGHDFLEFYQKLPEVDIPERVFDLNKIKASLRVDTIEINSIDEALVEELVKRSMEIEQGVEVGTIAKVVDGHVIKAGEIVIGGIGYVPSRKLSSSYTNITGISTFEVYSKKIPLETVIVHTHPGGTGVMHSGDAENGPDLFGRPIIAIGHDQKGKVKGATVIEVSSKIAKLDEEYSYANDMYSEAETVDEEIKYRNMMHDIDKEYTKLSKAIKIL
;
A
#
# COMPACT_ATOMS: atom_id res chain seq x y z
N MET A 1 21.58 -4.82 -4.12
CA MET A 1 22.82 -4.28 -3.53
C MET A 1 22.85 -4.69 -2.07
N GLU A 2 23.96 -5.25 -1.57
CA GLU A 2 24.07 -5.65 -0.16
C GLU A 2 24.45 -4.44 0.71
N ILE A 3 23.74 -4.25 1.83
CA ILE A 3 23.98 -3.15 2.76
C ILE A 3 24.93 -3.65 3.86
N LYS A 4 26.12 -3.05 3.91
CA LYS A 4 27.19 -3.39 4.86
C LYS A 4 27.04 -2.74 6.21
N GLY A 5 26.26 -1.67 6.31
CA GLY A 5 25.98 -0.96 7.55
C GLY A 5 25.28 0.38 7.34
N ILE A 6 24.86 0.99 8.43
CA ILE A 6 24.22 2.31 8.47
C ILE A 6 25.02 3.27 9.36
N ALA A 7 25.13 4.53 8.94
CA ALA A 7 25.84 5.55 9.69
C ALA A 7 25.19 5.79 11.07
N THR A 8 26.02 5.81 12.11
CA THR A 8 25.60 6.06 13.51
C THR A 8 24.76 7.33 13.65
N SER A 9 25.11 8.43 12.96
CA SER A 9 24.37 9.69 13.06
C SER A 9 22.91 9.60 12.57
N ILE A 10 22.65 8.80 11.53
CA ILE A 10 21.29 8.57 11.02
C ILE A 10 20.48 7.79 12.06
N VAL A 11 21.09 6.74 12.64
CA VAL A 11 20.46 5.90 13.65
C VAL A 11 20.14 6.70 14.90
N ASP A 12 21.12 7.42 15.45
CA ASP A 12 20.96 8.17 16.69
C ASP A 12 19.90 9.27 16.52
N ARG A 13 19.88 10.01 15.40
CA ARG A 13 18.84 11.01 15.11
C ARG A 13 17.43 10.41 15.10
N LEU A 14 17.24 9.24 14.50
CA LEU A 14 15.95 8.54 14.45
C LEU A 14 15.52 8.04 15.84
N VAL A 15 16.45 7.47 16.60
CA VAL A 15 16.21 6.94 17.95
C VAL A 15 15.88 8.08 18.90
N ASP A 16 16.68 9.14 18.93
CA ASP A 16 16.47 10.31 19.79
C ASP A 16 15.09 10.92 19.55
N LYS A 17 14.70 11.08 18.27
CA LYS A 17 13.37 11.60 17.94
C LYS A 17 12.24 10.66 18.41
N THR A 18 12.42 9.36 18.25
CA THR A 18 11.44 8.36 18.71
C THR A 18 11.28 8.40 20.24
N VAL A 19 12.39 8.55 20.97
CA VAL A 19 12.39 8.66 22.43
C VAL A 19 11.76 9.97 22.89
N GLU A 20 12.04 11.08 22.19
CA GLU A 20 11.42 12.39 22.43
C GLU A 20 9.89 12.34 22.28
N LEU A 21 9.40 11.68 21.22
CA LEU A 21 7.96 11.59 20.93
C LEU A 21 7.20 10.71 21.93
N GLY A 22 7.83 9.63 22.42
CA GLY A 22 7.20 8.69 23.34
C GLY A 22 5.98 7.94 22.75
N GLN A 23 5.24 7.24 23.61
CA GLN A 23 3.92 6.66 23.32
C GLN A 23 3.82 5.76 22.07
N GLY A 24 4.91 5.10 21.66
CA GLY A 24 4.89 4.20 20.50
C GLY A 24 4.89 4.92 19.14
N ARG A 25 5.12 6.25 19.12
CA ARG A 25 5.29 7.02 17.89
C ARG A 25 6.58 6.64 17.17
N ILE A 26 6.58 6.74 15.85
CA ILE A 26 7.66 6.22 14.98
C ILE A 26 8.32 7.39 14.24
N ALA A 27 9.60 7.25 13.93
CA ALA A 27 10.32 8.10 13.00
C ALA A 27 10.82 7.29 11.79
N GLY A 28 10.79 7.87 10.59
CA GLY A 28 11.21 7.21 9.37
C GLY A 28 11.71 8.16 8.29
N LEU A 29 12.45 7.61 7.33
CA LEU A 29 13.06 8.33 6.21
C LEU A 29 13.45 7.36 5.07
N ILE A 30 13.83 7.90 3.92
CA ILE A 30 14.52 7.16 2.86
C ILE A 30 16.02 7.34 3.04
N GLY A 31 16.73 6.24 3.28
CA GLY A 31 18.20 6.17 3.25
C GLY A 31 18.72 5.83 1.85
N PHE A 32 19.96 6.20 1.57
CA PHE A 32 20.61 5.92 0.28
C PHE A 32 21.93 5.20 0.46
N ILE A 33 22.10 4.10 -0.28
CA ILE A 33 23.29 3.27 -0.26
C ILE A 33 24.35 3.90 -1.17
N ASN A 34 25.55 4.13 -0.64
CA ASN A 34 26.69 4.63 -1.40
C ASN A 34 27.38 3.50 -2.19
N SER A 35 28.39 3.86 -3.00
CA SER A 35 29.15 2.89 -3.82
C SER A 35 29.92 1.83 -3.01
N GLU A 36 30.13 2.05 -1.72
CA GLU A 36 30.82 1.12 -0.83
C GLU A 36 29.86 0.15 -0.12
N GLY A 37 28.54 0.37 -0.24
CA GLY A 37 27.50 -0.45 0.37
C GLY A 37 26.98 0.06 1.71
N TYR A 38 27.24 1.31 2.08
CA TYR A 38 26.77 1.89 3.35
C TYR A 38 25.62 2.88 3.15
N ILE A 39 24.68 2.90 4.09
CA ILE A 39 23.68 3.95 4.19
C ILE A 39 24.33 5.14 4.90
N ASP A 40 24.77 6.13 4.12
CA ASP A 40 25.49 7.31 4.61
C ASP A 40 24.78 8.63 4.31
N SER A 41 23.61 8.58 3.68
CA SER A 41 22.79 9.76 3.40
C SER A 41 21.31 9.39 3.48
N ALA A 42 20.48 10.39 3.77
CA ALA A 42 19.06 10.20 4.00
C ALA A 42 18.24 11.43 3.59
N SER A 43 16.97 11.21 3.25
CA SER A 43 15.98 12.26 3.11
C SER A 43 15.71 12.96 4.44
N GLU A 44 14.88 14.00 4.40
CA GLU A 44 14.29 14.55 5.62
C GLU A 44 13.52 13.46 6.38
N MET A 45 13.61 13.51 7.70
CA MET A 45 12.92 12.59 8.60
C MET A 45 11.47 13.04 8.79
N VAL A 46 10.56 12.07 8.78
CA VAL A 46 9.16 12.25 9.17
C VAL A 46 8.85 11.42 10.40
N PHE A 47 7.84 11.83 11.15
CA PHE A 47 7.49 11.19 12.41
C PHE A 47 6.02 11.42 12.77
N GLY A 48 5.43 10.55 13.60
CA GLY A 48 4.04 10.67 14.00
C GLY A 48 3.46 9.38 14.61
N GLU A 49 2.13 9.35 14.73
CA GLU A 49 1.37 8.14 15.03
C GLU A 49 1.37 7.23 13.78
N GLY A 50 2.30 6.28 13.78
CA GLY A 50 2.73 5.66 12.53
C GLY A 50 3.55 6.61 11.66
N VAL A 51 4.07 6.09 10.55
CA VAL A 51 4.77 6.91 9.55
C VAL A 51 4.09 6.64 8.21
N SER A 52 3.31 7.63 7.74
CA SER A 52 2.66 7.54 6.43
C SER A 52 3.72 7.37 5.34
N LEU A 53 3.51 6.36 4.49
CA LEU A 53 4.39 6.10 3.35
C LEU A 53 4.46 7.33 2.42
N ARG A 54 3.33 8.01 2.19
CA ARG A 54 3.30 9.24 1.40
C ARG A 54 4.21 10.31 1.99
N LYS A 55 4.12 10.55 3.30
CA LYS A 55 4.95 11.56 3.98
C LYS A 55 6.43 11.25 3.84
N VAL A 56 6.83 9.98 3.94
CA VAL A 56 8.23 9.58 3.74
C VAL A 56 8.66 9.82 2.29
N LEU A 57 7.86 9.36 1.32
CA LEU A 57 8.21 9.44 -0.09
C LEU A 57 8.14 10.87 -0.64
N SER A 58 7.29 11.75 -0.09
CA SER A 58 7.28 13.15 -0.51
C SER A 58 8.58 13.87 -0.18
N LYS A 59 9.36 13.40 0.81
CA LYS A 59 10.68 13.93 1.14
C LYS A 59 11.77 13.60 0.12
N ILE A 60 11.45 12.83 -0.92
CA ILE A 60 12.35 12.58 -2.06
C ILE A 60 11.89 13.27 -3.35
N SER A 61 10.86 14.12 -3.28
CA SER A 61 10.30 14.86 -4.42
C SER A 61 10.23 16.35 -4.14
N THR A 62 10.33 17.17 -5.18
CA THR A 62 9.99 18.61 -5.15
C THR A 62 8.65 18.91 -5.80
N GLU A 63 7.99 17.89 -6.33
CA GLU A 63 6.69 17.98 -7.00
C GLU A 63 5.58 17.63 -6.01
N ASP A 64 4.56 18.49 -5.94
CA ASP A 64 3.40 18.31 -5.07
C ASP A 64 2.32 17.46 -5.75
N ASN A 65 1.45 16.83 -4.95
CA ASN A 65 0.24 16.11 -5.40
C ASN A 65 0.52 14.92 -6.35
N LEU A 66 1.65 14.26 -6.16
CA LEU A 66 1.94 12.97 -6.80
C LEU A 66 1.09 11.87 -6.19
N THR A 67 0.61 10.92 -6.99
CA THR A 67 0.04 9.68 -6.45
C THR A 67 1.10 8.85 -5.72
N LEU A 68 0.70 7.95 -4.83
CA LEU A 68 1.62 7.00 -4.19
C LEU A 68 2.36 6.17 -5.24
N PHE A 69 1.68 5.74 -6.30
CA PHE A 69 2.29 5.01 -7.39
C PHE A 69 3.44 5.80 -8.05
N GLU A 70 3.23 7.08 -8.36
CA GLU A 70 4.27 7.95 -8.91
C GLU A 70 5.43 8.15 -7.91
N LEU A 71 5.11 8.37 -6.63
CA LEU A 71 6.11 8.53 -5.55
C LEU A 71 6.99 7.29 -5.37
N ILE A 72 6.40 6.08 -5.41
CA ILE A 72 7.16 4.83 -5.31
C ILE A 72 8.06 4.68 -6.55
N ASN A 73 7.56 5.04 -7.73
CA ASN A 73 8.36 4.99 -8.97
C ASN A 73 9.52 6.00 -9.01
N LEU A 74 9.55 7.02 -8.13
CA LEU A 74 10.68 7.95 -7.96
C LEU A 74 11.86 7.35 -7.17
N LEU A 75 11.65 6.23 -6.48
CA LEU A 75 12.69 5.61 -5.66
C LEU A 75 13.87 5.13 -6.54
N PRO A 76 15.10 5.62 -6.30
CA PRO A 76 16.26 5.12 -7.01
C PRO A 76 16.64 3.70 -6.55
N GLU A 77 17.39 2.96 -7.37
CA GLU A 77 17.80 1.58 -7.08
C GLU A 77 18.62 1.42 -5.79
N ASN A 78 19.22 2.51 -5.28
CA ASN A 78 20.00 2.52 -4.05
C ASN A 78 19.20 3.02 -2.83
N ALA A 79 17.88 3.21 -2.95
CA ALA A 79 17.03 3.62 -1.84
C ALA A 79 16.78 2.48 -0.84
N VAL A 80 16.55 2.86 0.42
CA VAL A 80 16.22 1.97 1.53
C VAL A 80 15.21 2.69 2.41
N LEU A 81 14.12 2.02 2.80
CA LEU A 81 13.21 2.56 3.81
C LEU A 81 13.79 2.30 5.20
N VAL A 82 14.08 3.35 5.97
CA VAL A 82 14.58 3.24 7.34
C VAL A 82 13.53 3.76 8.30
N LYS A 83 13.13 2.96 9.29
CA LYS A 83 12.17 3.38 10.33
C LYS A 83 12.52 2.84 11.70
N THR A 84 12.13 3.55 12.75
CA THR A 84 12.19 3.03 14.11
C THR A 84 11.04 2.07 14.40
N ASP A 85 11.22 1.23 15.41
CA ASP A 85 10.23 0.27 15.88
C ASP A 85 10.21 0.27 17.42
N PRO A 86 9.43 1.18 18.04
CA PRO A 86 9.34 1.30 19.49
C PRO A 86 8.71 0.05 20.10
N GLY A 87 9.34 -0.47 21.17
CA GLY A 87 8.95 -1.73 21.79
C GLY A 87 9.58 -2.97 21.15
N SER A 88 10.31 -2.83 20.04
CA SER A 88 10.98 -3.92 19.32
C SER A 88 12.51 -3.91 19.49
N THR A 89 13.15 -5.05 19.25
CA THR A 89 14.62 -5.19 19.16
C THR A 89 15.16 -4.94 17.75
N GLY A 90 14.30 -4.58 16.80
CA GLY A 90 14.63 -4.42 15.38
C GLY A 90 14.41 -5.70 14.56
N ILE A 91 13.75 -6.71 15.13
CA ILE A 91 13.30 -7.90 14.38
C ILE A 91 12.21 -7.48 13.38
N ILE A 92 12.27 -8.04 12.19
CA ILE A 92 11.28 -7.82 11.14
C ILE A 92 10.46 -9.10 11.02
N GLU A 93 9.30 -9.11 11.67
CA GLU A 93 8.42 -10.28 11.75
C GLU A 93 7.61 -10.49 10.46
N HIS A 94 7.26 -9.40 9.78
CA HIS A 94 6.49 -9.45 8.54
C HIS A 94 6.97 -8.36 7.56
N PRO A 95 7.60 -8.73 6.43
CA PRO A 95 8.26 -7.79 5.53
C PRO A 95 7.38 -7.27 4.38
N THR A 96 6.06 -7.07 4.58
CA THR A 96 5.13 -6.58 3.53
C THR A 96 5.62 -5.39 2.73
N GLY A 97 6.26 -4.40 3.36
CA GLY A 97 6.72 -3.20 2.65
C GLY A 97 7.77 -3.49 1.56
N VAL A 98 8.50 -4.61 1.65
CA VAL A 98 9.48 -5.02 0.63
C VAL A 98 8.76 -5.41 -0.67
N ASP A 99 7.59 -6.02 -0.56
CA ASP A 99 6.76 -6.39 -1.71
C ASP A 99 6.17 -5.16 -2.41
N LEU A 100 5.70 -4.18 -1.62
CA LEU A 100 5.10 -2.96 -2.15
C LEU A 100 6.12 -1.98 -2.76
N LEU A 101 7.34 -1.90 -2.22
CA LEU A 101 8.33 -0.91 -2.65
C LEU A 101 9.45 -1.51 -3.50
N ASN A 102 9.66 -2.83 -3.43
CA ASN A 102 10.80 -3.53 -4.03
C ASN A 102 12.18 -2.94 -3.65
N ILE A 103 12.30 -2.40 -2.43
CA ILE A 103 13.55 -1.90 -1.86
C ILE A 103 13.81 -2.57 -0.50
N PRO A 104 15.07 -2.55 0.01
CA PRO A 104 15.35 -3.02 1.35
C PRO A 104 14.62 -2.18 2.42
N ILE A 105 14.23 -2.84 3.51
CA ILE A 105 13.65 -2.20 4.69
C ILE A 105 14.57 -2.42 5.89
N VAL A 106 14.91 -1.32 6.56
CA VAL A 106 15.67 -1.29 7.80
C VAL A 106 14.76 -0.89 8.95
N LYS A 107 14.72 -1.72 9.99
CA LYS A 107 14.03 -1.43 11.25
C LYS A 107 15.02 -1.22 12.39
N ILE A 108 14.90 -0.10 13.08
CA ILE A 108 15.70 0.25 14.25
C ILE A 108 14.85 0.04 15.51
N GLY A 109 15.15 -1.00 16.28
CA GLY A 109 14.44 -1.29 17.51
C GLY A 109 14.75 -0.29 18.63
N VAL A 110 13.73 0.24 19.28
CA VAL A 110 13.85 1.15 20.43
C VAL A 110 13.16 0.53 21.64
N LYS A 111 13.95 0.11 22.65
CA LYS A 111 13.43 -0.48 23.91
C LYS A 111 13.97 0.30 25.10
N MET A 112 13.10 0.56 26.07
CA MET A 112 13.47 1.23 27.33
C MET A 112 14.21 2.56 27.09
N GLY A 113 13.76 3.35 26.11
CA GLY A 113 14.34 4.66 25.80
C GLY A 113 15.72 4.62 25.13
N ARG A 114 16.12 3.48 24.56
CA ARG A 114 17.42 3.33 23.88
C ARG A 114 17.32 2.42 22.66
N LYS A 115 18.27 2.59 21.74
CA LYS A 115 18.53 1.65 20.65
C LYS A 115 18.75 0.25 21.19
N SER A 116 18.09 -0.74 20.59
CA SER A 116 18.21 -2.15 20.95
C SER A 116 18.91 -2.98 19.87
N GLY A 117 18.67 -2.70 18.60
CA GLY A 117 19.21 -3.45 17.47
C GLY A 117 18.70 -2.90 16.14
N ILE A 118 19.33 -3.32 15.05
CA ILE A 118 18.97 -2.90 13.69
C ILE A 118 18.83 -4.15 12.85
N GLY A 119 17.65 -4.34 12.28
CA GLY A 119 17.35 -5.40 11.33
C GLY A 119 17.23 -4.85 9.91
N VAL A 120 17.56 -5.68 8.93
CA VAL A 120 17.35 -5.40 7.51
C VAL A 120 16.72 -6.60 6.83
N VAL A 121 15.81 -6.35 5.90
CA VAL A 121 15.27 -7.35 4.99
C VAL A 121 15.41 -6.83 3.56
N TYR A 122 15.69 -7.74 2.63
CA TYR A 122 15.90 -7.42 1.21
C TYR A 122 14.75 -7.95 0.36
N PRO A 123 14.48 -7.33 -0.81
CA PRO A 123 13.67 -7.94 -1.87
C PRO A 123 14.17 -9.34 -2.21
N ASP A 124 13.31 -10.34 -2.05
CA ASP A 124 13.58 -11.74 -2.36
C ASP A 124 12.29 -12.39 -2.87
N GLY A 125 12.38 -13.08 -4.01
CA GLY A 125 11.22 -13.73 -4.64
C GLY A 125 10.48 -14.69 -3.72
N ARG A 126 11.20 -15.35 -2.80
CA ARG A 126 10.62 -16.28 -1.83
C ARG A 126 9.72 -15.57 -0.82
N ILE A 127 10.03 -14.33 -0.45
CA ILE A 127 9.15 -13.51 0.41
C ILE A 127 7.85 -13.21 -0.33
N PHE A 128 7.94 -12.84 -1.61
CA PHE A 128 6.75 -12.51 -2.42
C PHE A 128 5.85 -13.72 -2.62
N ASP A 129 6.43 -14.91 -2.81
CA ASP A 129 5.67 -16.16 -2.89
C ASP A 129 5.01 -16.50 -1.55
N LEU A 130 5.70 -16.29 -0.41
CA LEU A 130 5.12 -16.48 0.92
C LEU A 130 3.94 -15.53 1.19
N ILE A 131 4.06 -14.24 0.85
CA ILE A 131 2.94 -13.28 0.97
C ILE A 131 1.78 -13.70 0.08
N SER A 132 2.04 -14.18 -1.13
CA SER A 132 0.98 -14.70 -2.03
C SER A 132 0.24 -15.89 -1.40
N HIS A 133 0.99 -16.80 -0.76
CA HIS A 133 0.41 -17.96 -0.09
C HIS A 133 -0.39 -17.55 1.16
N GLU A 134 0.10 -16.58 1.94
CA GLU A 134 -0.63 -16.00 3.06
C GLU A 134 -1.96 -15.37 2.61
N GLU A 135 -1.95 -14.56 1.55
CA GLU A 135 -3.18 -14.00 0.95
C GLU A 135 -4.15 -15.11 0.52
N ASP A 136 -3.66 -16.19 -0.10
CA ASP A 136 -4.49 -17.34 -0.50
C ASP A 136 -5.12 -18.05 0.71
N LEU A 137 -4.42 -18.17 1.83
CA LEU A 137 -4.95 -18.75 3.06
C LEU A 137 -5.99 -17.85 3.72
N GLU A 138 -5.72 -16.54 3.77
CA GLU A 138 -6.67 -15.54 4.27
C GLU A 138 -7.97 -15.55 3.46
N LEU A 139 -7.88 -15.68 2.13
CA LEU A 139 -9.06 -15.82 1.27
C LEU A 139 -9.80 -17.13 1.46
N LYS A 140 -9.09 -18.25 1.63
CA LYS A 140 -9.72 -19.55 1.96
C LYS A 140 -10.47 -19.48 3.29
N LYS A 141 -9.93 -18.75 4.28
CA LYS A 141 -10.56 -18.57 5.59
C LYS A 141 -11.91 -17.87 5.49
N LEU A 142 -12.12 -17.00 4.50
CA LEU A 142 -13.43 -16.39 4.23
C LEU A 142 -14.45 -17.36 3.60
N MET A 143 -14.05 -18.59 3.25
CA MET A 143 -14.91 -19.55 2.54
C MET A 143 -15.19 -20.82 3.33
N VAL A 144 -14.55 -21.02 4.48
CA VAL A 144 -14.76 -22.23 5.29
C VAL A 144 -16.09 -22.17 6.04
N GLU A 145 -16.74 -23.32 6.22
CA GLU A 145 -18.07 -23.39 6.83
C GLU A 145 -18.01 -23.88 8.30
N THR A 146 -16.85 -24.35 8.75
CA THR A 146 -16.69 -24.99 10.06
C THR A 146 -15.56 -24.36 10.89
N MET A 147 -15.72 -24.38 12.21
CA MET A 147 -14.71 -23.91 13.14
C MET A 147 -13.42 -24.73 13.06
N GLU A 148 -13.53 -26.04 12.76
CA GLU A 148 -12.38 -26.93 12.62
C GLU A 148 -11.52 -26.59 11.40
N GLU A 149 -12.15 -26.29 10.26
CA GLU A 149 -11.46 -25.85 9.04
C GLU A 149 -10.82 -24.47 9.24
N GLU A 150 -11.56 -23.53 9.84
CA GLU A 150 -11.03 -22.19 10.15
C GLU A 150 -9.83 -22.27 11.10
N HIS A 151 -9.93 -23.07 12.16
CA HIS A 151 -8.84 -23.28 13.10
C HIS A 151 -7.58 -23.86 12.44
N ALA A 152 -7.73 -24.81 11.51
CA ALA A 152 -6.62 -25.37 10.76
C ALA A 152 -5.93 -24.32 9.86
N LEU A 153 -6.71 -23.47 9.17
CA LEU A 153 -6.17 -22.38 8.35
C LEU A 153 -5.44 -21.33 9.20
N VAL A 154 -6.03 -20.94 10.33
CA VAL A 154 -5.41 -20.00 11.27
C VAL A 154 -4.08 -20.55 11.79
N GLN A 155 -3.99 -21.85 12.10
CA GLN A 155 -2.73 -22.49 12.48
C GLN A 155 -1.69 -22.44 11.35
N GLU A 156 -2.10 -22.66 10.10
CA GLU A 156 -1.20 -22.57 8.95
C GLU A 156 -0.66 -21.14 8.76
N ILE A 157 -1.51 -20.12 8.85
CA ILE A 157 -1.12 -18.71 8.78
C ILE A 157 -0.11 -18.36 9.88
N TYR A 158 -0.34 -18.82 11.12
CA TYR A 158 0.63 -18.61 12.20
C TYR A 158 1.98 -19.27 11.93
N ASN A 159 2.00 -20.45 11.31
CA ASN A 159 3.25 -21.12 10.94
C ASN A 159 4.01 -20.35 9.86
N LEU A 160 3.34 -19.74 8.88
CA LEU A 160 3.98 -18.87 7.88
C LEU A 160 4.67 -17.65 8.51
N GLY A 161 4.10 -17.13 9.60
CA GLY A 161 4.73 -16.08 10.41
C GLY A 161 6.15 -16.45 10.85
N HIS A 162 6.43 -17.73 11.10
CA HIS A 162 7.78 -18.20 11.44
C HIS A 162 8.71 -18.25 10.23
N ASP A 163 8.21 -18.59 9.04
CA ASP A 163 9.02 -18.64 7.81
C ASP A 163 9.52 -17.24 7.41
N PHE A 164 8.74 -16.19 7.66
CA PHE A 164 9.18 -14.80 7.43
C PHE A 164 10.40 -14.40 8.26
N LEU A 165 10.60 -15.01 9.44
CA LEU A 165 11.74 -14.71 10.32
C LEU A 165 13.08 -15.17 9.73
N GLU A 166 13.08 -16.03 8.70
CA GLU A 166 14.32 -16.49 8.05
C GLU A 166 14.98 -15.41 7.18
N PHE A 167 14.25 -14.35 6.83
CA PHE A 167 14.70 -13.36 5.84
C PHE A 167 15.37 -12.13 6.44
N TYR A 168 15.13 -11.83 7.71
CA TYR A 168 15.75 -10.67 8.33
C TYR A 168 17.20 -10.96 8.72
N GLN A 169 18.04 -9.93 8.62
CA GLN A 169 19.44 -9.99 8.98
C GLN A 169 19.77 -8.86 9.93
N LYS A 170 20.79 -9.05 10.78
CA LYS A 170 21.31 -7.97 11.60
C LYS A 170 22.11 -7.02 10.72
N LEU A 171 21.81 -5.72 10.82
CA LEU A 171 22.59 -4.67 10.16
C LEU A 171 23.53 -4.02 11.19
N PRO A 172 24.84 -3.92 10.92
CA PRO A 172 25.74 -3.22 11.82
C PRO A 172 25.58 -1.69 11.66
N GLU A 173 25.75 -1.02 12.76
CA GLU A 173 25.97 0.42 12.81
C GLU A 173 27.46 0.70 12.65
N VAL A 174 27.80 1.72 11.86
CA VAL A 174 29.18 2.06 11.54
C VAL A 174 29.44 3.55 11.72
N ASP A 175 30.61 3.87 12.26
CA ASP A 175 31.06 5.25 12.43
C ASP A 175 31.63 5.78 11.11
N ILE A 176 30.75 6.36 10.29
CA ILE A 176 31.08 7.02 9.03
C ILE A 176 30.37 8.38 8.95
N PRO A 177 30.95 9.37 8.26
CA PRO A 177 30.30 10.67 8.10
C PRO A 177 29.01 10.58 7.28
N GLU A 178 27.94 11.20 7.78
CA GLU A 178 26.72 11.41 7.00
C GLU A 178 26.94 12.47 5.93
N ARG A 179 26.49 12.15 4.72
CA ARG A 179 26.54 13.01 3.55
C ARG A 179 25.18 13.66 3.35
N VAL A 180 25.21 14.88 2.83
CA VAL A 180 23.99 15.59 2.45
C VAL A 180 23.38 14.90 1.22
N PHE A 181 22.11 14.50 1.35
CA PHE A 181 21.32 14.03 0.24
C PHE A 181 20.99 15.20 -0.71
N ASP A 182 21.17 14.98 -2.01
CA ASP A 182 20.86 15.96 -3.04
C ASP A 182 19.62 15.51 -3.80
N LEU A 183 18.49 16.15 -3.49
CA LEU A 183 17.18 15.92 -4.12
C LEU A 183 17.25 16.03 -5.65
N ASN A 184 18.13 16.87 -6.20
CA ASN A 184 18.25 17.06 -7.65
C ASN A 184 18.77 15.82 -8.39
N LYS A 185 19.28 14.82 -7.65
CA LYS A 185 19.70 13.53 -8.23
C LYS A 185 18.53 12.58 -8.47
N ILE A 186 17.38 12.82 -7.83
CA ILE A 186 16.15 12.10 -8.13
C ILE A 186 15.61 12.69 -9.42
N LYS A 187 15.55 11.85 -10.46
CA LYS A 187 14.97 12.26 -11.74
C LYS A 187 13.52 11.87 -11.75
N ALA A 188 12.67 12.78 -12.25
CA ALA A 188 11.28 12.48 -12.52
C ALA A 188 11.18 11.20 -13.36
N SER A 189 10.46 10.23 -12.81
CA SER A 189 10.14 8.96 -13.44
C SER A 189 8.63 8.80 -13.40
N LEU A 190 8.11 8.26 -14.50
CA LEU A 190 6.72 7.85 -14.73
C LEU A 190 5.63 8.79 -14.18
N ARG A 191 5.03 9.57 -15.07
CA ARG A 191 3.75 10.25 -14.81
C ARG A 191 2.61 9.37 -15.29
N VAL A 192 1.58 9.20 -14.46
CA VAL A 192 0.39 8.45 -14.85
C VAL A 192 -0.61 9.42 -15.47
N ASP A 193 -0.87 9.24 -16.75
CA ASP A 193 -1.92 9.99 -17.43
C ASP A 193 -3.30 9.49 -17.00
N THR A 194 -4.25 10.41 -16.86
CA THR A 194 -5.65 10.05 -16.60
C THR A 194 -6.22 9.31 -17.81
N ILE A 195 -6.79 8.13 -17.56
CA ILE A 195 -7.56 7.38 -18.55
C ILE A 195 -9.04 7.66 -18.31
N GLU A 196 -9.70 8.25 -19.30
CA GLU A 196 -11.14 8.47 -19.24
C GLU A 196 -11.90 7.16 -19.45
N ILE A 197 -12.82 6.85 -18.53
CA ILE A 197 -13.67 5.66 -18.60
C ILE A 197 -15.13 6.09 -18.72
N ASN A 198 -15.79 5.53 -19.73
CA ASN A 198 -17.16 5.89 -20.11
C ASN A 198 -18.13 4.73 -19.98
N SER A 199 -17.65 3.49 -20.16
CA SER A 199 -18.50 2.30 -20.14
C SER A 199 -17.76 1.01 -19.84
N ILE A 200 -18.50 -0.03 -19.48
CA ILE A 200 -18.03 -1.39 -19.22
C ILE A 200 -18.93 -2.39 -19.95
N ASP A 201 -18.31 -3.47 -20.45
CA ASP A 201 -18.98 -4.58 -21.13
C ASP A 201 -19.98 -5.30 -20.21
N GLU A 202 -21.22 -5.47 -20.67
CA GLU A 202 -22.30 -6.13 -19.92
C GLU A 202 -21.93 -7.56 -19.53
N ALA A 203 -21.27 -8.30 -20.43
CA ALA A 203 -20.87 -9.68 -20.16
C ALA A 203 -19.87 -9.80 -19.00
N LEU A 204 -18.91 -8.86 -18.89
CA LEU A 204 -18.00 -8.79 -17.76
C LEU A 204 -18.73 -8.50 -16.45
N VAL A 205 -19.69 -7.56 -16.48
CA VAL A 205 -20.52 -7.23 -15.31
C VAL A 205 -21.31 -8.44 -14.83
N GLU A 206 -21.98 -9.13 -15.75
CA GLU A 206 -22.76 -10.34 -15.44
C GLU A 206 -21.90 -11.45 -14.85
N GLU A 207 -20.69 -11.66 -15.39
CA GLU A 207 -19.77 -12.67 -14.89
C GLU A 207 -19.29 -12.37 -13.47
N LEU A 208 -18.91 -11.12 -13.19
CA LEU A 208 -18.50 -10.66 -11.85
C LEU A 208 -19.64 -10.80 -10.84
N VAL A 209 -20.83 -10.34 -11.18
CA VAL A 209 -21.99 -10.42 -10.28
C VAL A 209 -22.38 -11.88 -10.05
N LYS A 210 -22.39 -12.71 -11.09
CA LYS A 210 -22.64 -14.14 -10.94
C LYS A 210 -21.63 -14.78 -9.98
N ARG A 211 -20.33 -14.47 -10.12
CA ARG A 211 -19.30 -15.00 -9.24
C ARG A 211 -19.46 -14.51 -7.80
N SER A 212 -19.80 -13.23 -7.61
CA SER A 212 -20.10 -12.66 -6.29
C SER A 212 -21.32 -13.30 -5.63
N MET A 213 -22.30 -13.75 -6.43
CA MET A 213 -23.49 -14.48 -5.93
C MET A 213 -23.22 -15.94 -5.59
N GLU A 214 -22.13 -16.53 -6.09
CA GLU A 214 -21.71 -17.91 -5.79
C GLU A 214 -20.92 -18.04 -4.50
N ILE A 215 -20.43 -16.92 -3.95
CA ILE A 215 -19.63 -16.85 -2.72
C ILE A 215 -20.46 -16.30 -1.56
N GLU A 216 -19.88 -16.24 -0.35
CA GLU A 216 -20.57 -15.73 0.83
C GLU A 216 -21.04 -14.28 0.64
N GLN A 217 -22.25 -13.98 1.12
CA GLN A 217 -22.84 -12.65 0.97
C GLN A 217 -21.99 -11.59 1.67
N GLY A 218 -21.56 -10.59 0.90
CA GLY A 218 -20.70 -9.50 1.40
C GLY A 218 -19.23 -9.70 1.05
N VAL A 219 -18.84 -10.84 0.48
CA VAL A 219 -17.52 -11.03 -0.11
C VAL A 219 -17.51 -10.43 -1.52
N GLU A 220 -16.54 -9.58 -1.76
CA GLU A 220 -16.31 -8.95 -3.06
C GLU A 220 -15.48 -9.87 -3.97
N VAL A 221 -15.64 -9.68 -5.28
CA VAL A 221 -14.79 -10.29 -6.30
C VAL A 221 -14.21 -9.19 -7.18
N GLY A 222 -13.02 -9.45 -7.72
CA GLY A 222 -12.29 -8.48 -8.53
C GLY A 222 -11.61 -9.10 -9.74
N THR A 223 -11.23 -8.25 -10.69
CA THR A 223 -10.39 -8.59 -11.83
C THR A 223 -9.67 -7.34 -12.33
N ILE A 224 -8.56 -7.54 -13.05
CA ILE A 224 -8.00 -6.50 -13.90
C ILE A 224 -8.64 -6.61 -15.29
N ALA A 225 -9.07 -5.48 -15.83
CA ALA A 225 -9.67 -5.36 -17.15
C ALA A 225 -8.87 -4.36 -18.02
N LYS A 226 -9.08 -4.42 -19.33
CA LYS A 226 -8.41 -3.53 -20.29
C LYS A 226 -9.34 -2.39 -20.70
N VAL A 227 -8.78 -1.20 -20.88
CA VAL A 227 -9.50 -0.06 -21.44
C VAL A 227 -9.20 0.06 -22.94
N VAL A 228 -10.24 0.13 -23.77
CA VAL A 228 -10.15 0.37 -25.21
C VAL A 228 -11.09 1.52 -25.55
N ASP A 229 -10.54 2.67 -25.95
CA ASP A 229 -11.31 3.88 -26.30
C ASP A 229 -12.37 4.29 -25.25
N GLY A 230 -12.02 4.17 -23.96
CA GLY A 230 -12.89 4.48 -22.82
C GLY A 230 -13.98 3.43 -22.53
N HIS A 231 -13.93 2.28 -23.19
CA HIS A 231 -14.77 1.11 -22.90
C HIS A 231 -13.94 0.00 -22.25
N VAL A 232 -14.49 -0.63 -21.22
CA VAL A 232 -13.79 -1.63 -20.40
C VAL A 232 -14.21 -3.04 -20.78
N ILE A 233 -13.23 -3.86 -21.14
CA ILE A 233 -13.40 -5.26 -21.54
C ILE A 233 -12.58 -6.19 -20.65
N LYS A 234 -13.05 -7.42 -20.48
CA LYS A 234 -12.36 -8.44 -19.68
C LYS A 234 -10.93 -8.67 -20.19
N ALA A 235 -9.98 -8.81 -19.27
CA ALA A 235 -8.60 -9.15 -19.60
C ALA A 235 -7.98 -10.17 -18.63
N GLY A 236 -8.30 -10.09 -17.33
CA GLY A 236 -7.90 -11.05 -16.31
C GLY A 236 -9.00 -12.06 -15.93
N GLU A 237 -8.61 -13.00 -15.08
CA GLU A 237 -9.51 -13.94 -14.40
C GLU A 237 -10.22 -13.30 -13.19
N ILE A 238 -11.42 -13.76 -12.86
CA ILE A 238 -12.10 -13.25 -11.66
C ILE A 238 -11.52 -13.93 -10.42
N VAL A 239 -11.08 -13.13 -9.46
CA VAL A 239 -10.56 -13.59 -8.17
C VAL A 239 -11.52 -13.22 -7.04
N ILE A 240 -11.50 -14.04 -5.98
CA ILE A 240 -12.22 -13.77 -4.73
C ILE A 240 -11.32 -12.89 -3.86
N GLY A 241 -11.90 -11.88 -3.20
CA GLY A 241 -11.15 -10.89 -2.44
C GLY A 241 -11.40 -9.51 -3.03
N GLY A 242 -11.97 -8.64 -2.20
CA GLY A 242 -12.26 -7.24 -2.52
C GLY A 242 -11.09 -6.30 -2.38
N ILE A 243 -11.32 -5.04 -2.73
CA ILE A 243 -10.33 -3.95 -2.61
C ILE A 243 -10.32 -3.34 -1.21
N GLY A 244 -11.37 -3.58 -0.41
CA GLY A 244 -11.46 -3.20 1.00
C GLY A 244 -10.47 -3.94 1.92
N TYR A 245 -9.89 -5.03 1.45
CA TYR A 245 -8.65 -5.64 1.95
C TYR A 245 -7.64 -5.56 0.79
N VAL A 246 -6.35 -5.49 1.05
CA VAL A 246 -5.34 -5.37 -0.02
C VAL A 246 -4.73 -6.74 -0.33
N PRO A 247 -5.41 -7.75 -0.90
CA PRO A 247 -4.69 -8.83 -1.58
C PRO A 247 -4.32 -8.35 -2.98
N SER A 248 -3.42 -7.35 -3.02
CA SER A 248 -2.93 -6.73 -4.26
C SER A 248 -2.23 -7.74 -5.16
N ARG A 249 -1.64 -8.77 -4.55
CA ARG A 249 -1.01 -9.88 -5.26
C ARG A 249 -2.07 -10.78 -5.87
N LYS A 250 -3.13 -11.14 -5.14
CA LYS A 250 -4.21 -11.93 -5.75
C LYS A 250 -4.87 -11.22 -6.92
N LEU A 251 -5.19 -9.93 -6.79
CA LEU A 251 -5.76 -9.16 -7.89
C LEU A 251 -4.82 -9.13 -9.10
N SER A 252 -3.53 -8.86 -8.90
CA SER A 252 -2.57 -8.83 -10.00
C SER A 252 -2.33 -10.20 -10.66
N SER A 253 -2.47 -11.29 -9.88
CA SER A 253 -2.42 -12.67 -10.39
C SER A 253 -3.53 -13.00 -11.39
N SER A 254 -4.64 -12.24 -11.38
CA SER A 254 -5.70 -12.38 -12.39
C SER A 254 -5.22 -12.11 -13.81
N TYR A 255 -4.20 -11.25 -13.97
CA TYR A 255 -3.78 -10.72 -15.26
C TYR A 255 -2.47 -11.34 -15.77
N THR A 256 -1.54 -11.62 -14.85
CA THR A 256 -0.20 -12.10 -15.18
C THR A 256 0.34 -13.01 -14.09
N ASN A 257 1.32 -13.85 -14.42
CA ASN A 257 2.07 -14.60 -13.42
C ASN A 257 2.83 -13.64 -12.48
N ILE A 258 2.72 -13.88 -11.18
CA ILE A 258 3.32 -13.07 -10.10
C ILE A 258 4.41 -13.81 -9.30
N THR A 259 4.73 -15.07 -9.66
CA THR A 259 5.73 -15.87 -8.93
C THR A 259 7.09 -15.19 -8.89
N GLY A 260 7.65 -15.08 -7.69
CA GLY A 260 8.98 -14.54 -7.44
C GLY A 260 9.15 -13.05 -7.74
N ILE A 261 8.07 -12.34 -8.06
CA ILE A 261 8.11 -10.90 -8.38
C ILE A 261 7.27 -10.10 -7.40
N SER A 262 7.77 -8.91 -7.04
CA SER A 262 7.12 -8.03 -6.08
C SER A 262 5.89 -7.36 -6.68
N THR A 263 4.92 -6.99 -5.83
CA THR A 263 3.72 -6.23 -6.23
C THR A 263 4.09 -4.97 -7.01
N PHE A 264 5.10 -4.23 -6.54
CA PHE A 264 5.62 -3.08 -7.28
C PHE A 264 5.99 -3.44 -8.71
N GLU A 265 6.79 -4.48 -8.92
CA GLU A 265 7.24 -4.88 -10.25
C GLU A 265 6.06 -5.30 -11.14
N VAL A 266 5.06 -5.99 -10.58
CA VAL A 266 3.87 -6.38 -11.34
C VAL A 266 3.12 -5.16 -11.87
N TYR A 267 2.78 -4.21 -10.99
CA TYR A 267 1.99 -3.03 -11.37
C TYR A 267 2.79 -1.97 -12.16
N SER A 268 4.11 -1.88 -11.97
CA SER A 268 4.96 -0.91 -12.68
C SER A 268 5.49 -1.41 -14.03
N LYS A 269 5.66 -2.73 -14.22
CA LYS A 269 6.31 -3.28 -15.42
C LYS A 269 5.51 -4.34 -16.18
N LYS A 270 4.56 -5.04 -15.55
CA LYS A 270 3.87 -6.19 -16.16
C LYS A 270 2.43 -5.89 -16.55
N ILE A 271 1.71 -5.17 -15.70
CA ILE A 271 0.34 -4.72 -15.98
C ILE A 271 0.45 -3.39 -16.72
N PRO A 272 -0.07 -3.27 -17.96
CA PRO A 272 -0.04 -2.02 -18.71
C PRO A 272 -0.77 -0.88 -17.98
N LEU A 273 -0.46 0.39 -18.27
CA LEU A 273 -1.14 1.53 -17.62
C LEU A 273 -2.60 1.62 -18.06
N GLU A 274 -2.90 1.18 -19.28
CA GLU A 274 -4.21 1.16 -19.94
C GLU A 274 -5.15 0.04 -19.43
N THR A 275 -5.04 -0.27 -18.14
CA THR A 275 -5.90 -1.23 -17.44
C THR A 275 -6.71 -0.53 -16.36
N VAL A 276 -7.74 -1.22 -15.88
CA VAL A 276 -8.62 -0.76 -14.81
C VAL A 276 -8.88 -1.91 -13.86
N ILE A 277 -8.97 -1.61 -12.58
CA ILE A 277 -9.39 -2.56 -11.56
C ILE A 277 -10.92 -2.57 -11.55
N VAL A 278 -11.54 -3.74 -11.64
CA VAL A 278 -13.00 -3.88 -11.59
C VAL A 278 -13.36 -4.81 -10.44
N HIS A 279 -14.30 -4.41 -9.60
CA HIS A 279 -14.77 -5.23 -8.48
C HIS A 279 -16.27 -5.04 -8.21
N THR A 280 -16.85 -5.95 -7.42
CA THR A 280 -18.25 -5.87 -6.98
C THR A 280 -18.37 -5.18 -5.63
N HIS A 281 -19.47 -4.42 -5.44
CA HIS A 281 -19.94 -3.90 -4.15
C HIS A 281 -21.28 -4.56 -3.80
N PRO A 282 -21.29 -5.74 -3.16
CA PRO A 282 -22.52 -6.41 -2.75
C PRO A 282 -23.37 -5.53 -1.81
N GLY A 283 -24.65 -5.36 -2.13
CA GLY A 283 -25.58 -4.52 -1.38
C GLY A 283 -25.59 -3.04 -1.77
N GLY A 284 -24.50 -2.53 -2.35
CA GLY A 284 -24.33 -1.13 -2.75
C GLY A 284 -24.81 -0.79 -4.17
N THR A 285 -24.68 0.48 -4.55
CA THR A 285 -24.92 0.97 -5.92
C THR A 285 -23.64 1.10 -6.75
N GLY A 286 -22.51 0.66 -6.19
CA GLY A 286 -21.18 0.84 -6.78
C GLY A 286 -20.55 2.20 -6.46
N VAL A 287 -21.07 2.95 -5.47
CA VAL A 287 -20.40 4.15 -4.95
C VAL A 287 -19.24 3.69 -4.06
N MET A 288 -18.08 4.31 -4.27
CA MET A 288 -16.82 3.97 -3.63
C MET A 288 -16.46 4.94 -2.50
N HIS A 289 -15.64 4.47 -1.56
CA HIS A 289 -15.10 5.23 -0.42
C HIS A 289 -13.59 5.49 -0.58
N SER A 290 -12.97 6.16 0.41
CA SER A 290 -11.54 6.49 0.40
C SER A 290 -10.64 5.28 0.14
N GLY A 291 -10.94 4.14 0.77
CA GLY A 291 -10.18 2.89 0.58
C GLY A 291 -10.07 2.43 -0.88
N ASP A 292 -11.08 2.70 -1.73
CA ASP A 292 -11.04 2.33 -3.15
C ASP A 292 -10.14 3.27 -3.94
N ALA A 293 -10.22 4.57 -3.63
CA ALA A 293 -9.38 5.60 -4.24
C ALA A 293 -7.90 5.42 -3.88
N GLU A 294 -7.62 5.05 -2.63
CA GLU A 294 -6.28 4.78 -2.11
C GLU A 294 -5.71 3.49 -2.71
N ASN A 295 -6.48 2.39 -2.70
CA ASN A 295 -5.99 1.07 -3.12
C ASN A 295 -6.05 0.80 -4.62
N GLY A 296 -6.60 1.70 -5.45
CA GLY A 296 -6.56 1.57 -6.90
C GLY A 296 -5.79 2.73 -7.55
N PRO A 297 -6.45 3.89 -7.76
CA PRO A 297 -5.85 5.02 -8.47
C PRO A 297 -4.60 5.59 -7.83
N ASP A 298 -4.55 5.67 -6.50
CA ASP A 298 -3.42 6.25 -5.81
C ASP A 298 -2.23 5.28 -5.71
N LEU A 299 -2.45 4.09 -5.15
CA LEU A 299 -1.36 3.15 -4.87
C LEU A 299 -0.86 2.41 -6.12
N PHE A 300 -1.75 2.04 -7.04
CA PHE A 300 -1.41 1.25 -8.23
C PHE A 300 -1.47 2.05 -9.53
N GLY A 301 -1.88 3.32 -9.49
CA GLY A 301 -1.93 4.17 -10.67
C GLY A 301 -2.91 3.63 -11.72
N ARG A 302 -4.01 2.98 -11.30
CA ARG A 302 -5.06 2.47 -12.19
C ARG A 302 -6.42 2.98 -11.76
N PRO A 303 -7.29 3.39 -12.69
CA PRO A 303 -8.69 3.60 -12.37
C PRO A 303 -9.30 2.36 -11.70
N ILE A 304 -10.36 2.58 -10.95
CA ILE A 304 -11.09 1.54 -10.24
C ILE A 304 -12.59 1.67 -10.52
N ILE A 305 -13.24 0.55 -10.82
CA ILE A 305 -14.68 0.45 -11.07
C ILE A 305 -15.32 -0.43 -10.01
N ALA A 306 -16.38 0.07 -9.39
CA ALA A 306 -17.24 -0.70 -8.50
C ALA A 306 -18.60 -0.99 -9.16
N ILE A 307 -19.01 -2.25 -9.13
CA ILE A 307 -20.30 -2.74 -9.64
C ILE A 307 -21.21 -3.05 -8.45
N GLY A 308 -22.24 -2.23 -8.26
CA GLY A 308 -23.23 -2.46 -7.21
C GLY A 308 -24.30 -3.45 -7.63
N HIS A 309 -24.62 -4.43 -6.79
CA HIS A 309 -25.75 -5.34 -6.99
C HIS A 309 -26.49 -5.64 -5.68
N ASP A 310 -27.74 -6.08 -5.75
CA ASP A 310 -28.48 -6.58 -4.57
C ASP A 310 -28.24 -8.07 -4.29
N GLN A 311 -28.88 -8.57 -3.22
CA GLN A 311 -28.85 -9.98 -2.79
C GLN A 311 -29.45 -10.96 -3.80
N LYS A 312 -30.06 -10.48 -4.89
CA LYS A 312 -30.59 -11.32 -5.97
C LYS A 312 -29.72 -11.24 -7.23
N GLY A 313 -28.55 -10.60 -7.14
CA GLY A 313 -27.66 -10.34 -8.27
C GLY A 313 -28.19 -9.28 -9.23
N LYS A 314 -29.20 -8.49 -8.85
CA LYS A 314 -29.68 -7.40 -9.71
C LYS A 314 -28.71 -6.23 -9.62
N VAL A 315 -28.10 -5.88 -10.75
CA VAL A 315 -27.21 -4.73 -10.87
C VAL A 315 -27.98 -3.44 -10.58
N LYS A 316 -27.41 -2.59 -9.72
CA LYS A 316 -27.93 -1.27 -9.33
C LYS A 316 -27.19 -0.12 -10.02
N GLY A 317 -25.94 -0.33 -10.43
CA GLY A 317 -25.11 0.67 -11.09
C GLY A 317 -23.64 0.28 -11.12
N ALA A 318 -22.87 1.02 -11.91
CA ALA A 318 -21.42 0.96 -11.93
C ALA A 318 -20.85 2.37 -11.88
N THR A 319 -19.83 2.59 -11.06
CA THR A 319 -19.11 3.87 -11.02
C THR A 319 -17.61 3.65 -11.12
N VAL A 320 -16.88 4.70 -11.51
CA VAL A 320 -15.43 4.71 -11.65
C VAL A 320 -14.82 5.85 -10.83
N ILE A 321 -13.65 5.61 -10.24
CA ILE A 321 -12.72 6.64 -9.81
C ILE A 321 -11.51 6.56 -10.73
N GLU A 322 -11.26 7.65 -11.46
CA GLU A 322 -10.13 7.77 -12.39
C GLU A 322 -8.88 8.29 -11.63
N VAL A 323 -7.69 8.05 -12.19
CA VAL A 323 -6.43 8.56 -11.62
C VAL A 323 -6.41 10.09 -11.69
N SER A 324 -6.20 10.74 -10.55
CA SER A 324 -6.23 12.19 -10.43
C SER A 324 -5.37 12.68 -9.27
N SER A 325 -4.71 13.83 -9.45
CA SER A 325 -3.99 14.54 -8.39
C SER A 325 -4.90 15.03 -7.25
N LYS A 326 -6.23 15.08 -7.46
CA LYS A 326 -7.18 15.34 -6.37
C LYS A 326 -7.11 14.27 -5.28
N ILE A 327 -6.79 13.02 -5.63
CA ILE A 327 -6.69 11.92 -4.66
C ILE A 327 -5.51 12.17 -3.71
N ALA A 328 -4.35 12.50 -4.26
CA ALA A 328 -3.16 12.86 -3.47
C ALA A 328 -3.43 14.06 -2.54
N LYS A 329 -4.18 15.07 -3.00
CA LYS A 329 -4.59 16.22 -2.16
C LYS A 329 -5.46 15.81 -0.99
N LEU A 330 -6.47 14.97 -1.23
CA LEU A 330 -7.36 14.51 -0.19
C LEU A 330 -6.60 13.69 0.86
N ASP A 331 -5.65 12.85 0.45
CA ASP A 331 -4.81 12.10 1.38
C ASP A 331 -3.90 13.01 2.21
N GLU A 332 -3.28 14.03 1.60
CA GLU A 332 -2.47 15.02 2.32
C GLU A 332 -3.31 15.80 3.35
N GLU A 333 -4.51 16.25 2.96
CA GLU A 333 -5.45 16.94 3.84
C GLU A 333 -5.91 16.02 4.99
N TYR A 334 -6.19 14.75 4.70
CA TYR A 334 -6.59 13.76 5.70
C TYR A 334 -5.44 13.50 6.68
N SER A 335 -4.23 13.31 6.16
CA SER A 335 -3.04 13.06 6.97
C SER A 335 -2.67 14.24 7.85
N TYR A 336 -2.89 15.48 7.38
CA TYR A 336 -2.77 16.67 8.21
C TYR A 336 -3.84 16.70 9.30
N ALA A 337 -5.11 16.47 8.96
CA ALA A 337 -6.18 16.45 9.95
C ALA A 337 -5.95 15.38 11.03
N ASN A 338 -5.45 14.21 10.64
CA ASN A 338 -5.12 13.12 11.56
C ASN A 338 -3.95 13.49 12.50
N ASP A 339 -2.87 14.08 11.99
CA ASP A 339 -1.77 14.56 12.85
C ASP A 339 -2.27 15.58 13.88
N MET A 340 -3.04 16.57 13.42
CA MET A 340 -3.56 17.61 14.28
C MET A 340 -4.60 17.08 15.28
N TYR A 341 -5.34 16.03 14.91
CA TYR A 341 -6.21 15.29 15.83
C TYR A 341 -5.40 14.63 16.96
N SER A 342 -4.30 13.94 16.62
CA SER A 342 -3.43 13.28 17.60
C SER A 342 -2.64 14.25 18.50
N GLU A 343 -2.56 15.52 18.11
CA GLU A 343 -1.93 16.61 18.87
C GLU A 343 -2.93 17.54 19.56
N ALA A 344 -4.24 17.31 19.43
CA ALA A 344 -5.27 18.17 20.02
C ALA A 344 -5.18 18.18 21.55
N GLU A 345 -5.13 19.37 22.15
CA GLU A 345 -5.09 19.54 23.61
C GLU A 345 -6.47 19.83 24.20
N THR A 346 -7.46 20.10 23.34
CA THR A 346 -8.83 20.44 23.73
C THR A 346 -9.87 19.65 22.96
N VAL A 347 -11.05 19.46 23.58
CA VAL A 347 -12.20 18.78 22.95
C VAL A 347 -12.66 19.52 21.68
N ASP A 348 -12.59 20.85 21.67
CA ASP A 348 -13.01 21.64 20.51
C ASP A 348 -12.05 21.46 19.32
N GLU A 349 -10.74 21.35 19.57
CA GLU A 349 -9.75 21.02 18.54
C GLU A 349 -9.96 19.60 18.01
N GLU A 350 -10.18 18.64 18.91
CA GLU A 350 -10.47 17.25 18.53
C GLU A 350 -11.70 17.16 17.61
N ILE A 351 -12.81 17.82 18.00
CA ILE A 351 -14.05 17.88 17.20
C ILE A 351 -13.79 18.52 15.84
N LYS A 352 -13.01 19.61 15.79
CA LYS A 352 -12.67 20.30 14.53
C LYS A 352 -11.95 19.36 13.56
N TYR A 353 -10.90 18.67 13.99
CA TYR A 353 -10.12 17.80 13.10
C TYR A 353 -10.86 16.52 12.73
N ARG A 354 -11.67 15.96 13.63
CA ARG A 354 -12.57 14.85 13.29
C ARG A 354 -13.62 15.24 12.24
N ASN A 355 -14.23 16.42 12.37
CA ASN A 355 -15.18 16.91 11.36
C ASN A 355 -14.50 17.15 10.01
N MET A 356 -13.25 17.64 10.01
CA MET A 356 -12.45 17.81 8.80
C MET A 356 -12.23 16.46 8.10
N MET A 357 -11.82 15.41 8.81
CA MET A 357 -11.67 14.06 8.24
C MET A 357 -12.99 13.56 7.63
N HIS A 358 -14.12 13.72 8.33
CA HIS A 358 -15.44 13.34 7.80
C HIS A 358 -15.85 14.11 6.54
N ASP A 359 -15.45 15.37 6.40
CA ASP A 359 -15.73 16.15 5.20
C ASP A 359 -14.85 15.72 4.02
N ILE A 360 -13.61 15.30 4.29
CA ILE A 360 -12.70 14.71 3.29
C ILE A 360 -13.25 13.37 2.78
N ASP A 361 -13.76 12.50 3.66
CA ASP A 361 -14.40 11.23 3.25
C ASP A 361 -15.58 11.44 2.29
N LYS A 362 -16.35 12.51 2.49
CA LYS A 362 -17.42 12.89 1.57
C LYS A 362 -16.88 13.35 0.22
N GLU A 363 -15.73 14.02 0.18
CA GLU A 363 -15.07 14.40 -1.06
C GLU A 363 -14.56 13.19 -1.85
N TYR A 364 -14.04 12.16 -1.18
CA TYR A 364 -13.72 10.88 -1.82
C TYR A 364 -14.94 10.26 -2.50
N THR A 365 -16.08 10.24 -1.80
CA THR A 365 -17.34 9.73 -2.36
C THR A 365 -17.73 10.47 -3.65
N LYS A 366 -17.50 11.80 -3.71
CA LYS A 366 -17.79 12.64 -4.88
C LYS A 366 -16.88 12.38 -6.08
N LEU A 367 -15.78 11.62 -5.92
CA LEU A 367 -14.95 11.20 -7.05
C LEU A 367 -15.62 10.11 -7.89
N SER A 368 -16.61 9.39 -7.34
CA SER A 368 -17.33 8.34 -8.06
C SER A 368 -18.13 8.90 -9.24
N LYS A 369 -17.71 8.57 -10.46
CA LYS A 369 -18.37 8.93 -11.73
C LYS A 369 -19.17 7.75 -12.25
N ALA A 370 -20.48 7.91 -12.48
CA ALA A 370 -21.30 6.84 -13.07
C ALA A 370 -20.88 6.54 -14.52
N ILE A 371 -20.84 5.26 -14.88
CA ILE A 371 -20.50 4.77 -16.23
C ILE A 371 -21.64 3.92 -16.80
N LYS A 372 -21.65 3.76 -18.14
CA LYS A 372 -22.65 2.92 -18.81
C LYS A 372 -22.25 1.45 -18.77
N ILE A 373 -23.23 0.56 -18.67
CA ILE A 373 -23.08 -0.88 -18.93
C ILE A 373 -23.64 -1.08 -20.33
N LEU A 374 -22.81 -1.59 -21.26
CA LEU A 374 -23.12 -1.66 -22.70
C LEU A 374 -22.96 -3.06 -23.27
#